data_AF-A0A7T7CM52-F1
#
_entry.id   AF-A0A7T7CM52-F1
#
_cell.length_a   1.000
_cell.length_b   1.000
_cell.length_c   1.000
_cell.angle_alpha   90.00
_cell.angle_beta   90.00
_cell.angle_gamma   90.00
#
_symmetry.space_group_name_H-M   'P 1'
#
loop_
_entity.id
_entity.type
_entity.pdbx_description
1 polymer ?
#
loop_
_entity_poly.entity_id
_entity_poly.type
_entity_poly.pdbx_seq_one_letter_code
_entity_poly.pdbx_strand_id
1 'polypeptide(L)' 'FLHVGRGMYYGSYTFMETWNIGVVLLFTVMGTAFMGYVLPWGQMSFWGATVITNLLSAIPYIGTTLVEWI' A
#
# COMPACT_ATOMS: atom_id res chain seq x y z
N PHE A 1 -7.81 -10.81 0.57
CA PHE A 1 -8.27 -10.86 -0.84
C PHE A 1 -9.63 -11.49 -1.05
N LEU A 2 -9.93 -12.67 -0.48
CA LEU A 2 -11.26 -13.31 -0.63
C LEU A 2 -12.43 -12.39 -0.25
N HIS A 3 -12.28 -11.56 0.79
CA HIS A 3 -13.29 -10.57 1.19
C HIS A 3 -13.64 -9.58 0.06
N VAL A 4 -12.63 -9.05 -0.63
CA VAL A 4 -12.79 -8.14 -1.78
C VAL A 4 -13.44 -8.89 -2.96
N GLY A 5 -12.96 -10.11 -3.26
CA GLY A 5 -13.50 -10.95 -4.33
C GLY A 5 -14.98 -11.30 -4.13
N ARG A 6 -15.38 -11.61 -2.89
CA ARG A 6 -16.80 -11.79 -2.51
C ARG A 6 -17.60 -10.52 -2.80
N GLY A 7 -17.08 -9.36 -2.40
CA GLY A 7 -17.76 -8.09 -2.61
C GLY A 7 -17.97 -7.74 -4.08
N MET A 8 -17.02 -8.10 -4.95
CA MET A 8 -17.17 -7.97 -6.40
C MET A 8 -18.20 -8.96 -6.96
N TYR A 9 -18.09 -10.25 -6.60
CA TYR A 9 -18.96 -11.30 -7.13
C TYR A 9 -20.45 -11.08 -6.82
N TYR A 10 -20.77 -10.60 -5.62
CA TYR A 10 -22.16 -10.34 -5.20
C TYR A 10 -22.60 -8.87 -5.35
N GLY A 11 -21.84 -8.02 -6.04
CA GLY A 11 -22.20 -6.61 -6.24
C GLY A 11 -22.27 -5.78 -4.96
N SER A 12 -21.60 -6.21 -3.89
CA SER A 12 -21.63 -5.54 -2.58
C SER A 12 -20.91 -4.18 -2.58
N TYR A 13 -20.15 -3.85 -3.63
CA TYR A 13 -19.54 -2.53 -3.81
C TYR A 13 -20.56 -1.40 -3.98
N THR A 14 -21.83 -1.73 -4.23
CA THR A 14 -22.94 -0.76 -4.27
C THR A 14 -23.22 -0.10 -2.91
N PHE A 15 -22.82 -0.74 -1.80
CA PHE A 15 -22.77 -0.10 -0.49
C PHE A 15 -21.57 0.85 -0.40
N MET A 16 -21.68 2.00 -1.07
CA MET A 16 -20.55 2.90 -1.37
C MET A 16 -19.72 3.29 -0.13
N GLU A 17 -20.36 3.70 0.97
CA GLU A 17 -19.64 4.09 2.19
C GLU A 17 -18.84 2.91 2.76
N THR A 18 -19.47 1.74 2.89
CA THR A 18 -18.82 0.52 3.39
C THR A 18 -17.70 0.07 2.46
N TRP A 19 -17.91 0.16 1.14
CA TRP A 19 -16.90 -0.21 0.16
C TRP A 19 -15.70 0.73 0.20
N ASN A 20 -15.92 2.04 0.26
CA ASN A 20 -14.86 3.04 0.36
C ASN A 20 -14.04 2.87 1.65
N ILE A 21 -14.70 2.64 2.79
CA ILE A 21 -14.00 2.28 4.04
C ILE A 21 -13.19 0.99 3.86
N GLY A 22 -13.74 -0.02 3.18
CA GLY A 22 -13.04 -1.26 2.85
C GLY A 22 -11.79 -1.04 2.00
N VAL A 23 -11.82 -0.12 1.04
CA VAL A 23 -10.65 0.27 0.23
C VAL A 23 -9.60 0.98 1.07
N VAL A 24 -10.01 1.90 1.96
CA VAL A 24 -9.08 2.55 2.90
C VAL A 24 -8.41 1.48 3.79
N LEU A 25 -9.19 0.57 4.38
CA LEU A 25 -8.67 -0.53 5.19
C LEU A 25 -7.68 -1.41 4.42
N LEU A 26 -7.95 -1.69 3.14
CA LEU A 26 -7.04 -2.45 2.29
C LEU A 26 -5.67 -1.75 2.19
N PHE A 27 -5.65 -0.46 1.88
CA PHE A 27 -4.40 0.30 1.79
C PHE A 27 -3.69 0.45 3.13
N THR A 28 -4.43 0.66 4.24
CA THR A 28 -3.84 0.74 5.58
C THR A 28 -3.13 -0.57 5.94
N VAL A 29 -3.77 -1.73 5.74
CA VAL A 29 -3.18 -3.03 6.05
C VAL A 29 -1.98 -3.34 5.13
N MET A 30 -2.03 -2.94 3.86
CA MET A 30 -0.85 -3.04 2.96
C MET A 30 0.33 -2.25 3.51
N GLY A 31 0.11 -1.01 3.95
CA GLY A 31 1.13 -0.17 4.58
C GLY A 31 1.68 -0.80 5.86
N THR A 32 0.81 -1.29 6.76
CA THR A 32 1.23 -1.95 8.01
C THR A 32 2.07 -3.20 7.75
N ALA A 33 1.65 -4.06 6.82
CA ALA A 33 2.38 -5.27 6.48
C ALA A 33 3.74 -4.97 5.82
N PHE A 34 3.79 -3.99 4.93
CA PHE A 34 5.02 -3.54 4.31
C PHE A 34 6.03 -3.05 5.35
N MET A 35 5.64 -2.12 6.22
CA MET A 35 6.54 -1.61 7.27
C MET A 35 6.96 -2.72 8.24
N GLY A 36 6.05 -3.62 8.60
CA GLY A 36 6.36 -4.79 9.44
C GLY A 36 7.41 -5.71 8.81
N TYR A 37 7.37 -5.88 7.48
CA TYR A 37 8.36 -6.67 6.73
C TYR A 37 9.74 -6.03 6.69
N VAL A 38 9.84 -4.71 6.88
CA VAL A 38 11.13 -3.99 6.91
C VAL A 38 11.86 -4.21 8.25
N LEU A 39 11.14 -4.46 9.35
CA LEU A 39 11.69 -4.54 10.71
C LEU A 39 12.84 -5.55 10.91
N PRO A 40 12.82 -6.78 10.34
CA PRO A 40 13.90 -7.76 10.54
C PRO A 40 15.23 -7.36 9.87
N TRP A 41 15.22 -6.34 9.01
CA TRP A 41 16.41 -5.78 8.37
C TRP A 41 17.26 -6.79 7.57
N GLY A 42 16.62 -7.79 6.96
CA GLY A 42 17.27 -8.74 6.05
C GLY A 42 17.55 -8.13 4.66
N GLN A 43 18.26 -8.88 3.80
CA GLN A 43 18.56 -8.45 2.42
C GLN A 43 17.29 -8.07 1.64
N MET A 44 16.27 -8.94 1.66
CA MET A 44 15.01 -8.68 0.96
C MET A 44 14.22 -7.52 1.59
N SER A 45 14.28 -7.37 2.92
CA SER A 45 13.66 -6.24 3.63
C SER A 45 14.30 -4.91 3.21
N PHE A 46 15.63 -4.84 3.19
CA PHE A 46 16.38 -3.65 2.82
C PHE A 46 16.16 -3.26 1.36
N TRP A 47 16.42 -4.19 0.42
CA TRP A 47 16.25 -3.89 -1.01
C TRP A 47 14.80 -3.67 -1.39
N GLY A 48 13.86 -4.39 -0.75
CA GLY A 48 12.43 -4.18 -0.91
C GLY A 48 12.01 -2.77 -0.52
N ALA A 49 12.45 -2.30 0.65
CA ALA A 49 12.19 -0.93 1.11
C ALA A 49 12.75 0.10 0.11
N THR A 50 14.02 -0.04 -0.26
CA THR A 50 14.71 0.86 -1.19
C THR A 50 13.99 0.96 -2.54
N VAL A 51 13.59 -0.16 -3.15
CA VAL A 51 12.93 -0.13 -4.46
C VAL A 51 11.52 0.45 -4.36
N ILE A 52 10.74 0.08 -3.34
CA ILE A 52 9.35 0.50 -3.20
C ILE A 52 9.23 1.99 -2.88
N THR A 53 10.02 2.53 -1.95
CA THR A 53 9.96 3.97 -1.63
C THR A 53 10.47 4.82 -2.79
N ASN A 54 11.48 4.36 -3.53
CA ASN A 54 12.01 5.06 -4.70
C ASN A 54 10.99 5.19 -5.85
N LEU A 55 9.89 4.45 -5.87
CA LEU A 55 8.82 4.66 -6.87
C LEU A 55 8.25 6.10 -6.81
N LEU A 56 8.30 6.75 -5.64
CA LEU A 56 7.85 8.14 -5.46
C LEU A 56 8.74 9.15 -6.21
N SER A 57 9.97 8.78 -6.56
CA SER A 57 10.87 9.64 -7.35
C SER A 57 10.31 9.99 -8.73
N ALA A 58 9.37 9.18 -9.24
CA ALA A 58 8.72 9.42 -10.53
C ALA A 58 7.70 10.57 -10.51
N ILE A 59 7.36 11.13 -9.34
CA ILE A 59 6.46 12.29 -9.24
C ILE A 59 7.18 13.54 -9.74
N PRO A 60 6.65 14.26 -10.75
CA PRO A 60 7.29 15.46 -11.28
C PRO A 60 7.51 16.54 -10.21
N TYR A 61 8.64 17.25 -10.31
CA TYR A 61 9.04 18.39 -9.48
C TYR A 61 9.35 18.09 -8.00
N ILE A 62 8.62 17.20 -7.35
CA ILE A 62 8.72 16.92 -5.90
C ILE A 62 9.10 15.47 -5.56
N GLY A 63 9.27 14.59 -6.56
CA GLY A 63 9.47 13.16 -6.32
C GLY A 63 10.73 12.83 -5.54
N THR A 64 11.88 13.39 -5.93
CA THR A 64 13.16 13.12 -5.24
C THR A 64 13.15 13.62 -3.80
N THR A 65 12.58 14.81 -3.56
CA THR A 65 12.49 15.39 -2.22
C THR A 65 11.56 14.59 -1.31
N LEU A 66 10.47 14.01 -1.86
CA LEU A 66 9.58 13.12 -1.10
C LEU A 66 10.26 11.81 -0.72
N VAL A 67 11.07 11.22 -1.60
CA VAL A 67 11.82 9.98 -1.30
C VAL A 67 12.82 10.21 -0.19
N GLU A 68 13.60 11.30 -0.24
CA GLU A 68 14.61 11.61 0.77
C GLU A 68 14.01 11.99 2.13
N TRP A 69 12.76 12.47 2.14
CA TRP A 69 12.05 12.79 3.37
C TRP A 69 11.54 11.55 4.12
N ILE A 70 11.24 10.46 3.40
CA ILE A 70 10.76 9.18 3.95
C ILE A 70 11.93 8.35 4.46
#